data_AF-A0A8B6HFC6-F1
#
_entry.id   AF-A0A8B6HFC6-F1
#
_cell.length_a   1.000
_cell.length_b   1.000
_cell.length_c   1.000
_cell.angle_alpha   90.00
_cell.angle_beta   90.00
_cell.angle_gamma   90.00
#
_symmetry.space_group_name_H-M   'P 1'
#
loop_
_entity.id
_entity.type
_entity.pdbx_description
1 polymer ?
#
loop_
_entity_poly.entity_id
_entity_poly.type
_entity_poly.pdbx_seq_one_letter_code
_entity_poly.pdbx_strand_id
1 'polypeptide(L)'
;MFIEAKVNGCKAKMLIDTGATVSLISKKMFDSMKSQVLSPMDREILTANGSPLILFGKTIIDIDLNGHVCSNIAVVADLNVDGILGIDFLRSHNCVINITKGSIWVNGRENRLHFEGPIGCYRVDVATTYIKLPPTSE
;
A
#
# COMPACT_ATOMS: atom_id res chain seq x y z
N MET A 1 4.32 -3.77 8.74
CA MET A 1 3.57 -3.14 9.86
C MET A 1 2.13 -3.04 9.43
N PHE A 2 1.19 -3.46 10.26
CA PHE A 2 -0.22 -3.54 9.87
C PHE A 2 -1.11 -2.64 10.73
N ILE A 3 -2.20 -2.18 10.14
CA ILE A 3 -3.31 -1.52 10.82
C ILE A 3 -4.59 -2.30 10.53
N GLU A 4 -5.44 -2.48 11.55
CA GLU A 4 -6.79 -2.99 11.36
C GLU A 4 -7.72 -1.85 10.90
N ALA A 5 -8.51 -2.12 9.88
CA ALA A 5 -9.45 -1.16 9.31
C ALA A 5 -10.73 -1.86 8.84
N LYS A 6 -11.72 -1.06 8.43
CA LYS A 6 -12.76 -1.55 7.53
C LYS A 6 -12.61 -0.85 6.19
N VAL A 7 -12.56 -1.61 5.10
CA VAL A 7 -12.55 -1.09 3.74
C VAL A 7 -13.94 -1.32 3.15
N ASN A 8 -14.65 -0.22 2.87
CA ASN A 8 -16.06 -0.20 2.43
C ASN A 8 -16.97 -1.08 3.31
N GLY A 9 -16.72 -1.06 4.62
CA GLY A 9 -17.47 -1.82 5.63
C GLY A 9 -16.98 -3.25 5.89
N CYS A 10 -16.09 -3.80 5.05
CA CYS A 10 -15.51 -5.13 5.26
C CYS A 10 -14.23 -5.03 6.10
N LYS A 11 -14.07 -5.89 7.11
CA LYS A 11 -12.86 -5.92 7.94
C LYS A 11 -11.64 -6.25 7.07
N ALA A 12 -10.55 -5.52 7.26
CA ALA A 12 -9.32 -5.70 6.53
C ALA A 12 -8.10 -5.45 7.41
N LYS A 13 -7.03 -6.18 7.14
CA LYS A 13 -5.70 -5.93 7.71
C LYS A 13 -4.80 -5.30 6.66
N MET A 14 -4.52 -4.01 6.81
CA MET A 14 -3.81 -3.21 5.81
C MET A 14 -2.33 -3.10 6.16
N LEU A 15 -1.45 -3.42 5.22
CA LEU A 15 -0.01 -3.20 5.35
C LEU A 15 0.30 -1.70 5.17
N ILE A 16 1.04 -1.10 6.10
CA ILE A 16 1.64 0.22 5.92
C ILE A 16 2.98 0.06 5.22
N ASP A 17 3.10 0.61 4.01
CA ASP A 17 4.29 0.46 3.16
C ASP A 17 4.75 1.78 2.54
N THR A 18 5.82 2.35 3.09
CA THR A 18 6.44 3.56 2.55
C THR A 18 7.23 3.31 1.27
N GLY A 19 7.49 2.05 0.91
CA GLY A 19 8.13 1.65 -0.35
C GLY A 19 7.16 1.54 -1.53
N ALA A 20 5.85 1.53 -1.26
CA ALA A 20 4.83 1.53 -2.28
C ALA A 20 4.39 2.96 -2.63
N THR A 21 4.45 3.34 -3.91
CA THR A 21 4.00 4.67 -4.37
C THR A 21 2.48 4.81 -4.35
N VAL A 22 1.77 3.70 -4.60
CA VAL A 22 0.30 3.66 -4.70
C VAL A 22 -0.27 2.65 -3.72
N SER A 23 -1.49 2.92 -3.27
CA SER A 23 -2.23 2.02 -2.41
C SER A 23 -2.89 0.92 -3.23
N LEU A 24 -2.90 -0.28 -2.67
CA LEU A 24 -3.33 -1.50 -3.33
C LEU A 24 -4.35 -2.23 -2.46
N ILE A 25 -5.28 -2.95 -3.08
CA ILE A 25 -6.15 -3.92 -2.40
C ILE A 25 -6.12 -5.25 -3.14
N SER A 26 -6.23 -6.35 -2.40
CA SER A 26 -6.30 -7.67 -3.03
C SER A 26 -7.59 -7.81 -3.82
N LYS A 27 -7.54 -8.62 -4.88
CA LYS A 27 -8.75 -9.02 -5.62
C LYS A 27 -9.79 -9.68 -4.71
N LYS A 28 -9.34 -10.53 -3.78
CA LYS A 28 -10.21 -11.15 -2.77
C LYS A 28 -10.92 -10.11 -1.89
N MET A 29 -10.20 -9.10 -1.41
CA MET A 29 -10.79 -8.01 -0.63
C MET A 29 -11.79 -7.24 -1.48
N PHE A 30 -11.44 -6.92 -2.73
CA PHE A 30 -12.34 -6.27 -3.68
C PHE A 30 -13.64 -7.02 -3.89
N ASP A 31 -13.57 -8.33 -4.14
CA ASP A 31 -14.74 -9.17 -4.39
C ASP A 31 -15.64 -9.34 -3.15
N SER A 32 -15.10 -9.10 -1.95
CA SER A 32 -15.89 -9.11 -0.71
C SER A 32 -16.71 -7.83 -0.50
N MET A 33 -16.36 -6.74 -1.18
CA MET A 33 -17.05 -5.45 -1.04
C MET A 33 -18.30 -5.43 -1.94
N LYS A 34 -19.40 -4.89 -1.42
CA LYS A 34 -20.64 -4.75 -2.21
C LYS A 34 -20.57 -3.53 -3.12
N SER A 35 -21.11 -3.66 -4.34
CA SER A 35 -21.39 -2.54 -5.26
C SER A 35 -20.18 -1.66 -5.59
N GLN A 36 -19.03 -2.27 -5.88
CA GLN A 36 -17.82 -1.53 -6.26
C GLN A 36 -17.64 -1.43 -7.76
N VAL A 37 -17.25 -0.25 -8.23
CA VAL A 37 -16.94 0.00 -9.63
C VAL A 37 -15.44 -0.18 -9.83
N LEU A 38 -15.09 -1.06 -10.76
CA LEU A 38 -13.71 -1.24 -11.20
C LEU A 38 -13.50 -0.45 -12.48
N SER A 39 -12.59 0.53 -12.43
CA SER A 39 -12.17 1.29 -13.61
C SER A 39 -10.93 0.65 -14.24
N PRO A 40 -10.81 0.62 -15.57
CA PRO A 40 -9.62 0.14 -16.24
C PRO A 40 -8.39 0.99 -15.91
N MET A 41 -7.22 0.39 -16.07
CA MET A 41 -5.92 1.00 -15.81
C MET A 41 -4.89 0.51 -16.84
N ASP A 42 -4.23 1.46 -17.52
CA ASP A 42 -3.28 1.17 -18.60
C ASP A 42 -1.81 1.24 -18.15
N ARG A 43 -1.56 1.18 -16.84
CA ARG A 43 -0.22 1.30 -16.25
C ARG A 43 0.19 0.01 -15.58
N GLU A 44 1.42 -0.41 -15.82
CA GLU A 44 2.06 -1.50 -15.11
C GLU A 44 2.56 -1.01 -13.74
N ILE A 45 2.45 -1.88 -12.73
CA ILE A 45 3.05 -1.67 -11.41
C ILE A 45 4.05 -2.79 -11.18
N LEU A 46 5.26 -2.41 -10.79
CA LEU A 46 6.31 -3.33 -10.43
C LEU A 46 6.36 -3.47 -8.91
N THR A 47 6.66 -4.67 -8.43
CA THR A 47 6.97 -4.90 -7.02
C THR A 47 8.38 -4.39 -6.70
N ALA A 48 8.75 -4.37 -5.42
CA ALA A 48 10.07 -3.93 -4.98
C ALA A 48 11.25 -4.74 -5.58
N ASN A 49 11.01 -5.96 -6.08
CA ASN A 49 12.03 -6.78 -6.74
C ASN A 49 12.05 -6.59 -8.27
N GLY A 50 11.24 -5.69 -8.81
CA GLY A 50 11.12 -5.41 -10.24
C GLY A 50 10.18 -6.33 -11.01
N SER A 51 9.53 -7.30 -10.36
CA SER A 51 8.54 -8.16 -11.03
C SER A 51 7.23 -7.41 -11.28
N PRO A 52 6.55 -7.66 -12.41
CA PRO A 52 5.23 -7.09 -12.66
C PRO A 52 4.19 -7.68 -11.70
N LEU A 53 3.26 -6.84 -11.25
CA LEU A 53 2.12 -7.22 -10.44
C LEU A 53 0.89 -7.41 -11.35
N ILE A 54 0.11 -8.48 -11.12
CA ILE A 54 -1.15 -8.69 -11.86
C ILE A 54 -2.18 -7.68 -11.36
N LEU A 55 -2.65 -6.82 -12.27
CA LEU A 55 -3.62 -5.76 -11.98
C LEU A 55 -4.98 -6.09 -12.59
N PHE A 56 -6.05 -5.75 -11.87
CA PHE A 56 -7.42 -5.92 -12.32
C PHE A 56 -8.10 -4.58 -12.66
N GLY A 57 -7.54 -3.46 -12.18
CA GLY A 57 -8.06 -2.12 -12.39
C GLY A 57 -7.86 -1.26 -11.14
N LYS A 58 -8.59 -0.15 -11.05
CA LYS A 58 -8.58 0.75 -9.90
C LYS A 58 -9.99 1.05 -9.40
N THR A 59 -10.12 1.37 -8.13
CA THR A 59 -11.39 1.70 -7.49
C THR A 59 -11.18 2.73 -6.39
N ILE A 60 -12.25 3.39 -5.97
CA ILE A 60 -12.22 4.27 -4.80
C ILE A 60 -12.64 3.42 -3.60
N ILE A 61 -11.86 3.51 -2.54
CA ILE A 61 -12.14 2.84 -1.28
C ILE A 61 -12.27 3.85 -0.14
N ASP A 62 -13.18 3.56 0.77
CA ASP A 62 -13.36 4.22 2.04
C ASP A 62 -12.77 3.34 3.14
N ILE A 63 -11.70 3.83 3.76
CA ILE A 63 -10.97 3.17 4.83
C ILE A 63 -11.44 3.78 6.16
N ASP A 64 -12.20 3.02 6.92
CA ASP A 64 -12.65 3.37 8.27
C ASP A 64 -11.64 2.87 9.31
N LEU A 65 -10.99 3.84 9.97
CA LEU A 65 -10.09 3.67 11.09
C LEU A 65 -10.82 4.11 12.37
N ASN A 66 -11.49 3.18 13.05
CA ASN A 66 -12.18 3.41 14.33
C ASN A 66 -13.19 4.58 14.30
N GLY A 67 -14.00 4.67 13.24
CA GLY A 67 -14.98 5.74 13.02
C GLY A 67 -14.43 6.94 12.27
N HIS A 68 -13.16 6.93 11.85
CA HIS A 68 -12.58 7.96 11.00
C HIS A 68 -12.41 7.43 9.57
N VAL A 69 -13.23 7.93 8.64
CA VAL A 69 -13.25 7.48 7.25
C VAL A 69 -12.30 8.30 6.39
N CYS A 70 -11.43 7.62 5.65
CA CYS A 70 -10.45 8.16 4.73
C CYS A 70 -10.71 7.58 3.33
N SER A 71 -11.03 8.44 2.35
CA SER A 71 -11.28 7.98 0.98
C SER A 71 -9.99 8.03 0.16
N ASN A 72 -9.67 6.96 -0.57
CA ASN A 72 -8.47 6.88 -1.40
C ASN A 72 -8.71 6.07 -2.67
N ILE A 73 -7.96 6.37 -3.73
CA ILE A 73 -7.92 5.52 -4.92
C ILE A 73 -6.99 4.35 -4.62
N ALA A 74 -7.46 3.13 -4.79
CA ALA A 74 -6.66 1.92 -4.67
C ALA A 74 -6.63 1.15 -5.99
N VAL A 75 -5.49 0.54 -6.28
CA VAL A 75 -5.33 -0.38 -7.39
C VAL A 75 -5.68 -1.79 -6.92
N VAL A 76 -6.53 -2.48 -7.67
CA VAL A 76 -6.90 -3.88 -7.38
C VAL A 76 -5.86 -4.78 -8.02
N ALA A 77 -5.21 -5.60 -7.21
CA ALA A 77 -4.11 -6.45 -7.63
C ALA A 77 -4.15 -7.84 -7.00
N ASP A 78 -3.38 -8.77 -7.55
CA ASP A 78 -3.17 -10.08 -6.94
C ASP A 78 -2.16 -9.98 -5.79
N LEU A 79 -2.67 -10.08 -4.55
CA LEU A 79 -1.90 -9.85 -3.32
C LEU A 79 -2.18 -10.93 -2.29
N ASN A 80 -1.18 -11.24 -1.48
CA ASN A 80 -1.28 -12.16 -0.33
C ASN A 80 -1.77 -11.49 0.97
N VAL A 81 -1.96 -10.16 0.96
CA VAL A 81 -2.49 -9.37 2.07
C VAL A 81 -3.78 -8.69 1.65
N ASP A 82 -4.64 -8.29 2.60
CA ASP A 82 -5.93 -7.67 2.26
C ASP A 82 -5.73 -6.36 1.46
N GLY A 83 -4.72 -5.57 1.82
CA GLY A 83 -4.30 -4.40 1.07
C GLY A 83 -3.03 -3.76 1.61
N ILE A 84 -2.53 -2.76 0.87
CA ILE A 84 -1.31 -1.99 1.14
C ILE A 84 -1.68 -0.50 1.07
N LEU A 85 -1.30 0.25 2.10
CA LEU A 85 -1.39 1.71 2.13
C LEU A 85 -0.03 2.28 1.79
N GLY A 86 0.05 2.83 0.58
CA GLY A 86 1.25 3.43 0.01
C GLY A 86 1.42 4.90 0.38
N ILE A 87 2.46 5.51 -0.20
CA ILE A 87 2.80 6.91 -0.03
C ILE A 87 1.67 7.86 -0.45
N ASP A 88 0.86 7.50 -1.43
CA ASP A 88 -0.33 8.24 -1.83
C ASP A 88 -1.33 8.44 -0.68
N PHE A 89 -1.70 7.36 0.02
CA PHE A 89 -2.56 7.41 1.20
C PHE A 89 -1.87 8.15 2.35
N LEU A 90 -0.62 7.78 2.63
CA LEU A 90 0.13 8.33 3.76
C LEU A 90 0.32 9.85 3.64
N ARG A 91 0.56 10.38 2.44
CA ARG A 91 0.67 11.82 2.21
C ARG A 91 -0.68 12.53 2.22
N SER A 92 -1.69 11.97 1.56
CA SER A 92 -3.02 12.59 1.45
C SER A 92 -3.75 12.72 2.78
N HIS A 93 -3.45 11.84 3.74
CA HIS A 93 -4.09 11.82 5.06
C HIS A 93 -3.13 12.23 6.19
N ASN A 94 -2.07 12.99 5.87
CA ASN A 94 -1.11 13.57 6.82
C ASN A 94 -0.59 12.56 7.85
N CYS A 95 -0.22 11.37 7.38
CA CYS A 95 0.13 10.28 8.27
C CYS A 95 1.48 10.51 8.96
N VAL A 96 1.55 10.23 10.26
CA VAL A 96 2.80 10.23 11.05
C VAL A 96 2.97 8.89 11.72
N ILE A 97 4.00 8.15 11.33
CA ILE A 97 4.29 6.82 11.86
C ILE A 97 5.25 6.95 13.04
N ASN A 98 4.85 6.47 14.22
CA ASN A 98 5.69 6.37 15.40
C ASN A 98 6.05 4.90 15.67
N ILE A 99 7.22 4.50 15.19
CA ILE A 99 7.70 3.12 15.32
C ILE A 99 7.90 2.72 16.78
N THR A 100 8.51 3.59 17.58
CA THR A 100 8.80 3.34 19.00
C THR A 100 7.53 3.12 19.82
N LYS A 101 6.48 3.89 19.55
CA LYS A 101 5.18 3.73 20.21
C LYS A 101 4.32 2.63 19.59
N GLY A 102 4.67 2.15 18.39
CA GLY A 102 3.83 1.25 17.61
C GLY A 102 2.48 1.88 17.25
N SER A 103 2.49 3.14 16.83
CA SER A 103 1.28 3.86 16.45
C SER A 103 1.44 4.62 15.13
N ILE A 104 0.32 4.93 14.49
CA ILE A 104 0.23 5.79 13.33
C ILE A 104 -0.85 6.84 13.58
N TRP A 105 -0.50 8.10 13.34
CA TRP A 105 -1.46 9.19 13.31
C TRP A 105 -1.97 9.33 11.89
N VAL A 106 -3.28 9.41 11.71
CA VAL A 106 -3.94 9.65 10.42
C VAL A 106 -4.89 10.83 10.64
N ASN A 107 -4.70 11.94 9.91
CA ASN A 107 -5.47 13.17 10.08
C ASN A 107 -5.65 13.61 11.54
N GLY A 108 -4.57 13.55 12.34
CA GLY A 108 -4.60 13.96 13.75
C GLY A 108 -5.25 12.97 14.71
N ARG A 109 -5.54 11.72 14.28
CA ARG A 109 -6.02 10.65 15.16
C ARG A 109 -5.04 9.49 15.23
N GLU A 110 -4.71 9.08 16.46
CA GLU A 110 -3.81 7.96 16.70
C GLU A 110 -4.53 6.61 16.51
N ASN A 111 -3.87 5.70 15.82
CA ASN A 111 -4.26 4.31 15.64
C ASN A 111 -3.09 3.40 15.98
N ARG A 112 -3.40 2.22 16.54
CA ARG A 112 -2.40 1.24 16.94
C ARG A 112 -1.90 0.44 15.74
N LEU A 113 -0.59 0.24 15.67
CA LEU A 113 0.06 -0.63 14.69
C LEU A 113 0.33 -2.01 15.29
N HIS A 114 0.29 -3.01 14.42
CA HIS A 114 0.66 -4.39 14.72
C HIS A 114 1.91 -4.74 13.91
N PHE A 115 2.97 -5.15 14.59
CA PHE A 115 4.18 -5.67 13.95
C PHE A 115 4.04 -7.18 13.82
N GLU A 116 4.25 -7.69 12.60
CA GLU A 116 4.26 -9.12 12.33
C GLU A 116 5.61 -9.52 11.75
N GLY A 117 6.08 -10.70 12.15
CA GLY A 117 7.39 -11.23 11.81
C GLY A 117 8.51 -10.83 12.78
N PRO A 118 9.65 -11.55 12.77
CA PRO A 118 10.82 -11.18 13.55
C PRO A 118 11.43 -9.88 13.01
N ILE A 119 11.80 -8.97 13.91
CA ILE A 119 12.59 -7.78 13.54
C ILE A 119 14.01 -8.27 13.22
N GLY A 120 14.39 -8.20 11.93
CA GLY A 120 15.68 -8.65 11.43
C GLY A 120 16.24 -7.73 10.34
N CYS A 121 17.54 -7.80 10.09
CA CYS A 121 18.22 -7.05 9.05
C CYS A 121 18.05 -7.79 7.71
N TYR A 122 17.27 -7.23 6.79
CA TYR A 122 17.12 -7.77 5.44
C TYR A 122 18.03 -6.97 4.50
N ARG A 123 19.02 -7.64 3.91
CA ARG A 123 19.99 -7.02 3.01
C ARG A 123 19.31 -6.71 1.67
N VAL A 124 19.21 -5.43 1.35
CA VAL A 124 18.79 -4.98 0.02
C VAL A 124 20.05 -4.97 -0.86
N ASP A 125 20.10 -5.86 -1.86
CA ASP A 125 21.18 -5.91 -2.84
C ASP A 125 20.76 -5.11 -4.08
N VAL A 126 21.64 -4.26 -4.58
CA VAL A 126 21.42 -3.58 -5.85
C VAL A 126 21.68 -4.62 -6.95
N ALA A 127 20.65 -5.01 -7.68
CA ALA A 127 20.84 -5.79 -8.90
C ALA A 127 21.66 -4.94 -9.88
N THR A 128 22.92 -5.30 -10.09
CA THR A 128 23.83 -4.59 -11.00
C THR A 128 23.38 -4.79 -12.44
N THR A 129 22.46 -3.97 -12.92
CA THR A 129 22.22 -3.86 -14.36
C THR A 129 23.35 -2.99 -14.90
N TYR A 130 24.19 -3.53 -15.80
CA TYR A 130 25.24 -2.77 -16.47
C TYR A 130 24.61 -1.59 -17.23
N ILE A 131 24.71 -0.38 -16.67
CA ILE A 131 24.43 0.85 -17.41
C ILE A 131 25.68 1.16 -18.24
N LYS A 132 25.57 1.00 -19.56
CA LYS A 132 26.58 1.50 -20.50
C LYS A 132 26.46 3.02 -20.54
N LEU A 133 27.27 3.70 -19.72
CA LEU A 133 27.41 5.16 -19.81
C LEU A 133 28.02 5.48 -21.17
N PRO A 134 27.35 6.27 -22.05
CA PRO A 134 28.00 6.73 -23.27
C PRO A 134 29.21 7.61 -22.89
N PRO A 135 30.31 7.55 -23.66
CA PRO A 135 31.46 8.39 -23.40
C PRO A 135 31.04 9.86 -23.44
N THR A 136 31.49 10.64 -22.46
CA THR A 136 31.35 12.10 -22.47
C THR A 136 32.08 12.65 -23.69
N SER A 137 31.35 13.35 -24.56
CA SER A 137 31.95 14.20 -25.59
C SER A 137 32.70 15.34 -24.89
N GLU A 138 34.00 15.45 -25.15
CA GLU A 138 34.77 16.69 -24.91
C GLU A 138 34.28 17.84 -25.81
#